data_AF-A0AAU0Z670-F1
#
_entry.id   AF-A0AAU0Z670-F1
#
_cell.length_a   1.000
_cell.length_b   1.000
_cell.length_c   1.000
_cell.angle_alpha   90.00
_cell.angle_beta   90.00
_cell.angle_gamma   90.00
#
_symmetry.space_group_name_H-M   'P 1'
#
loop_
_entity.id
_entity.type
_entity.pdbx_description
1 polymer ?
#
loop_
_entity_poly.entity_id
_entity_poly.type
_entity_poly.pdbx_seq_one_letter_code
_entity_poly.pdbx_strand_id
1 'polypeptide(L)'
;MADLERIAEIVAYCRALDERATVRHYFRHEDEEGGRWYVETVPDRGELIVLKQAELTSAGQLHRYSWEHLEDERGGLTDQAIDPEEDPLEAILAEEFQRVWNR
;
A
#
# COMPACT_ATOMS: atom_id res chain seq x y z
N MET A 1 -20.01 7.45 14.10
CA MET A 1 -20.80 6.51 13.28
C MET A 1 -20.41 6.62 11.80
N ALA A 2 -20.25 7.83 11.25
CA ALA A 2 -19.80 8.05 9.87
C ALA A 2 -18.44 7.41 9.53
N ASP A 3 -17.48 7.39 10.46
CA ASP A 3 -16.15 6.79 10.22
C ASP A 3 -16.18 5.27 9.99
N LEU A 4 -17.01 4.53 10.74
CA LEU A 4 -17.08 3.07 10.61
C LEU A 4 -17.73 2.65 9.29
N GLU A 5 -18.74 3.38 8.82
CA GLU A 5 -19.40 3.12 7.54
C GLU A 5 -18.45 3.42 6.38
N ARG A 6 -17.69 4.52 6.46
CA ARG A 6 -16.64 4.86 5.48
C ARG A 6 -15.54 3.80 5.44
N ILE A 7 -15.06 3.35 6.61
CA ILE A 7 -14.05 2.28 6.70
C ILE A 7 -14.58 1.00 6.06
N ALA A 8 -15.82 0.60 6.33
CA ALA A 8 -16.41 -0.61 5.73
C ALA A 8 -16.53 -0.50 4.20
N GLU A 9 -16.87 0.69 3.68
CA GLU A 9 -16.92 0.94 2.23
C GLU A 9 -15.53 0.84 1.59
N ILE A 10 -14.51 1.41 2.21
CA ILE A 10 -13.12 1.31 1.77
C ILE A 10 -12.65 -0.15 1.78
N VAL A 11 -12.92 -0.89 2.86
CA VAL A 11 -12.60 -2.32 2.94
C VAL A 11 -13.27 -3.11 1.82
N ALA A 12 -14.57 -2.89 1.60
CA ALA A 12 -15.31 -3.58 0.54
C ALA A 12 -14.75 -3.24 -0.86
N TYR A 13 -14.39 -1.98 -1.09
CA TYR A 13 -13.78 -1.53 -2.33
C TYR A 13 -12.40 -2.16 -2.57
N CYS A 14 -11.48 -2.04 -1.62
CA CYS A 14 -10.13 -2.61 -1.72
C CYS A 14 -10.17 -4.13 -1.85
N ARG A 15 -11.06 -4.80 -1.12
CA ARG A 15 -11.26 -6.26 -1.25
C ARG A 15 -11.76 -6.64 -2.63
N ALA A 16 -12.78 -5.96 -3.15
CA ALA A 16 -13.31 -6.24 -4.48
C ALA A 16 -12.27 -5.99 -5.59
N LEU A 17 -11.41 -4.98 -5.41
CA LEU A 17 -10.26 -4.74 -6.26
C LEU A 17 -9.23 -5.88 -6.19
N ASP A 18 -8.86 -6.30 -4.97
CA ASP A 18 -7.90 -7.37 -4.74
C ASP A 18 -8.36 -8.70 -5.39
N GLU A 19 -9.64 -9.03 -5.25
CA GLU A 19 -10.27 -10.23 -5.80
C GLU A 19 -10.33 -10.24 -7.35
N ARG A 20 -10.45 -9.06 -7.99
CA ARG A 20 -10.55 -8.95 -9.46
C ARG A 20 -9.25 -8.59 -10.17
N ALA A 21 -8.20 -8.23 -9.42
CA ALA A 21 -6.95 -7.73 -9.98
C ALA A 21 -6.23 -8.80 -10.81
N THR A 22 -6.04 -8.51 -12.10
CA THR A 22 -5.26 -9.36 -13.02
C THR A 22 -3.82 -8.89 -13.21
N VAL A 23 -3.55 -7.62 -12.88
CA VAL A 23 -2.23 -6.98 -12.98
C VAL A 23 -1.96 -6.23 -11.68
N ARG A 24 -0.72 -6.32 -11.20
CA ARG A 24 -0.24 -5.63 -10.00
C ARG A 24 1.07 -4.92 -10.31
N HIS A 25 1.24 -3.72 -9.79
CA HIS A 25 2.48 -2.95 -9.86
C HIS A 25 3.04 -2.74 -8.47
N TYR A 26 4.36 -2.73 -8.37
CA TYR A 26 5.07 -2.68 -7.11
C TYR A 26 6.04 -1.51 -7.11
N PHE A 27 6.02 -0.74 -6.03
CA PHE A 27 6.90 0.42 -5.90
C PHE A 27 7.57 0.45 -4.54
N ARG A 28 8.71 1.13 -4.48
CA ARG A 28 9.45 1.44 -3.27
C ARG A 28 9.75 2.93 -3.19
N HIS A 29 9.63 3.50 -2.01
CA HIS A 29 10.22 4.78 -1.64
C HIS A 29 11.24 4.58 -0.52
N GLU A 30 12.32 5.34 -0.54
CA GLU A 30 13.26 5.45 0.58
C GLU A 30 13.37 6.93 0.95
N ASP A 31 13.16 7.24 2.23
CA ASP A 31 13.30 8.59 2.75
C ASP A 31 14.75 8.88 3.19
N GLU A 32 15.06 10.15 3.43
CA GLU A 32 16.39 10.61 3.83
C GLU A 32 16.83 10.07 5.21
N GLU A 33 15.89 9.62 6.04
CA GLU A 33 16.12 9.06 7.37
C GLU A 33 16.35 7.53 7.33
N GLY A 34 16.28 6.93 6.13
CA GLY A 34 16.47 5.50 5.88
C GLY A 34 15.22 4.64 6.13
N GLY A 35 14.07 5.26 6.32
CA GLY A 35 12.77 4.59 6.27
C GLY A 35 12.44 4.18 4.83
N ARG A 36 11.78 3.02 4.69
CA ARG A 36 11.42 2.47 3.38
C ARG A 36 9.95 2.11 3.34
N TRP A 37 9.32 2.47 2.24
CA TRP A 37 7.92 2.21 1.98
C TRP A 37 7.83 1.33 0.76
N TYR A 38 7.04 0.27 0.85
CA TYR A 38 6.79 -0.65 -0.24
C TYR A 38 5.29 -0.72 -0.46
N VAL A 39 4.86 -0.56 -1.70
CA VAL A 39 3.44 -0.59 -2.04
C VAL A 39 3.16 -1.58 -3.17
N GLU A 40 2.05 -2.30 -3.03
CA GLU A 40 1.42 -3.07 -4.10
C GLU A 40 0.18 -2.31 -4.56
N THR A 41 0.12 -2.04 -5.85
CA THR A 41 -0.95 -1.26 -6.48
C THR A 41 -1.66 -2.06 -7.56
N VAL A 42 -2.93 -1.72 -7.78
CA VAL A 42 -3.76 -2.26 -8.85
C VAL A 42 -4.31 -1.09 -9.67
N PRO A 43 -4.22 -1.14 -11.01
CA PRO A 43 -4.82 -0.12 -11.85
C PRO A 43 -6.35 -0.19 -11.75
N ASP A 44 -7.00 0.91 -11.39
CA ASP A 44 -8.45 1.08 -11.46
C ASP A 44 -8.79 2.48 -11.97
N ARG A 45 -9.69 2.58 -12.95
CA ARG A 45 -10.18 3.87 -13.49
C ARG A 45 -9.11 4.87 -13.94
N GLY A 46 -7.91 4.41 -14.27
CA GLY A 46 -6.78 5.25 -14.69
C GLY A 46 -5.83 5.63 -13.56
N GLU A 47 -6.08 5.16 -12.35
CA GLU A 47 -5.29 5.42 -11.14
C GLU A 47 -4.63 4.13 -10.64
N LEU A 48 -3.51 4.24 -9.92
CA LEU A 48 -2.86 3.11 -9.25
C LEU A 48 -3.27 3.07 -7.77
N ILE A 49 -4.24 2.22 -7.46
CA ILE A 49 -4.80 2.11 -6.11
C ILE A 49 -3.93 1.19 -5.26
N VAL A 50 -3.47 1.67 -4.10
CA VAL A 50 -2.70 0.85 -3.16
C VAL A 50 -3.62 -0.14 -2.45
N LEU A 51 -3.25 -1.43 -2.50
CA LEU A 51 -3.97 -2.50 -1.80
C LEU A 51 -3.18 -3.06 -0.62
N LYS A 52 -1.85 -2.97 -0.68
CA LYS A 52 -0.95 -3.36 0.41
C LYS A 52 0.19 -2.37 0.53
N GLN A 53 0.52 -2.02 1.76
CA GLN A 53 1.62 -1.14 2.10
C GLN A 53 2.44 -1.74 3.24
N ALA A 54 3.75 -1.79 3.05
CA ALA A 54 4.71 -2.17 4.06
C ALA A 54 5.65 -1.01 4.34
N GLU A 55 5.70 -0.57 5.59
CA GLU A 55 6.64 0.45 6.05
C GLU A 55 7.71 -0.22 6.91
N LEU A 56 8.96 -0.11 6.48
CA LEU A 56 10.13 -0.54 7.22
C LEU A 56 10.82 0.70 7.78
N THR A 57 10.69 0.91 9.08
CA THR A 57 11.33 2.04 9.75
C THR A 57 12.84 1.89 9.75
N SER A 58 13.57 2.99 9.95
CA SER A 58 15.04 2.98 10.10
C SER A 58 15.52 2.12 11.29
N ALA A 59 14.66 1.91 12.29
CA ALA A 59 14.90 0.97 13.40
C ALA A 59 14.68 -0.51 13.04
N GLY A 60 14.24 -0.80 11.80
CA GLY A 60 13.96 -2.14 11.29
C GLY A 60 12.60 -2.71 11.68
N GLN A 61 11.69 -1.89 12.21
CA GLN A 61 10.32 -2.30 12.51
C GLN A 61 9.48 -2.30 11.23
N LEU A 62 8.69 -3.36 11.04
CA LEU A 62 7.86 -3.54 9.86
C LEU A 62 6.38 -3.38 10.23
N HIS A 63 5.74 -2.35 9.67
CA HIS A 63 4.29 -2.12 9.71
C HIS A 63 3.66 -2.58 8.40
N ARG A 64 2.47 -3.17 8.47
CA ARG A 64 1.78 -3.74 7.31
C ARG A 64 0.33 -3.30 7.31
N TYR A 65 -0.07 -2.71 6.21
CA TYR A 65 -1.42 -2.23 6.01
C TYR A 65 -2.03 -2.87 4.77
N SER A 66 -3.30 -3.23 4.87
CA SER A 66 -4.12 -3.80 3.79
C SER A 66 -5.59 -3.63 4.13
N TRP A 67 -6.51 -4.09 3.26
CA TRP A 67 -7.94 -4.08 3.60
C TRP A 67 -8.29 -4.90 4.87
N GLU A 68 -7.42 -5.85 5.29
CA GLU A 68 -7.58 -6.58 6.56
C GLU A 68 -7.14 -5.76 7.79
N HIS A 69 -6.30 -4.74 7.56
CA HIS A 69 -5.75 -3.87 8.59
C HIS A 69 -5.40 -2.50 7.99
N LEU A 70 -6.40 -1.61 7.93
CA LEU A 70 -6.25 -0.34 7.24
C LEU A 70 -5.40 0.67 8.01
N GLU A 71 -5.45 0.68 9.34
CA GLU A 71 -4.71 1.65 10.16
C GLU A 71 -4.41 1.10 11.57
N ASP A 72 -3.36 1.64 12.19
CA ASP A 72 -2.97 1.45 13.58
C ASP A 72 -2.52 2.77 14.22
N GLU A 73 -1.97 2.73 15.43
CA GLU A 73 -1.46 3.91 16.14
C GLU A 73 -0.27 4.61 15.44
N ARG A 74 0.29 4.00 14.38
CA ARG A 74 1.46 4.48 13.65
C ARG A 74 1.12 5.06 12.28
N GLY A 75 -0.03 4.73 11.72
CA GLY A 75 -0.43 5.20 10.40
C GLY A 75 -1.47 4.28 9.76
N GLY A 76 -1.45 4.20 8.43
CA GLY A 76 -2.38 3.36 7.69
C GLY A 76 -2.02 3.15 6.24
N LEU A 77 -2.82 2.30 5.59
CA LEU A 77 -2.88 2.15 4.15
C LEU A 77 -3.21 3.51 3.55
N THR A 78 -2.37 3.98 2.63
CA THR A 78 -2.65 5.24 1.95
C THR A 78 -4.02 5.20 1.25
N ASP A 79 -4.80 6.26 1.42
CA ASP A 79 -6.07 6.49 0.74
C ASP A 79 -5.89 7.25 -0.58
N GLN A 80 -4.66 7.65 -0.89
CA GLN A 80 -4.30 8.31 -2.15
C GLN A 80 -3.79 7.30 -3.17
N ALA A 81 -4.21 7.48 -4.42
CA ALA A 81 -3.63 6.76 -5.55
C ALA A 81 -2.17 7.17 -5.76
N ILE A 82 -1.37 6.24 -6.28
CA ILE A 82 0.00 6.50 -6.70
C ILE A 82 -0.01 7.16 -8.07
N ASP A 83 0.68 8.29 -8.20
CA ASP A 83 1.01 8.91 -9.47
C ASP A 83 2.51 8.72 -9.76
N PRO A 84 2.90 7.78 -10.64
CA PRO A 84 4.30 7.51 -10.91
C PRO A 84 5.02 8.66 -11.64
N GLU A 85 4.31 9.67 -12.16
CA GLU A 85 4.91 10.86 -12.77
C GLU A 85 5.20 11.94 -11.72
N GLU A 86 4.41 12.03 -10.65
CA GLU A 86 4.60 13.02 -9.57
C GLU A 86 5.32 12.44 -8.34
N ASP A 87 5.15 11.16 -8.05
CA ASP A 87 5.71 10.50 -6.88
C ASP A 87 7.15 9.99 -7.15
N PRO A 88 8.12 10.26 -6.25
CA PRO A 88 9.49 9.75 -6.34
C PRO A 88 9.57 8.28 -5.92
N LEU A 89 8.88 7.41 -6.67
CA LEU A 89 8.74 5.99 -6.42
C LEU A 89 9.56 5.17 -7.42
N GLU A 90 10.33 4.23 -6.92
CA GLU A 90 11.07 3.27 -7.73
C GLU A 90 10.20 2.04 -8.01
N ALA A 91 9.99 1.71 -9.28
CA ALA A 91 9.33 0.46 -9.65
C ALA A 91 10.22 -0.75 -9.27
N ILE A 92 9.65 -1.68 -8.51
CA ILE A 92 10.35 -2.89 -8.06
C ILE A 92 9.65 -4.15 -8.58
N LEU A 93 10.30 -5.30 -8.40
CA LEU A 93 9.71 -6.60 -8.71
C LEU A 93 8.77 -7.05 -7.59
N ALA A 94 7.74 -7.82 -7.98
CA ALA A 94 6.84 -8.48 -7.03
C ALA A 94 7.62 -9.29 -5.98
N GLU A 95 8.67 -9.99 -6.38
CA GLU A 95 9.51 -10.79 -5.48
C GLU A 95 10.17 -9.96 -4.38
N GLU A 96 10.58 -8.72 -4.68
CA GLU A 96 11.17 -7.83 -3.69
C GLU A 96 10.13 -7.41 -2.65
N PHE A 97 8.96 -6.99 -3.11
CA PHE A 97 7.84 -6.68 -2.22
C PHE A 97 7.47 -7.88 -1.34
N GLN A 98 7.35 -9.08 -1.92
CA GLN A 98 6.96 -10.29 -1.19
C GLN A 98 7.99 -10.69 -0.13
N ARG A 99 9.29 -10.41 -0.33
CA ARG A 99 10.32 -10.67 0.70
C ARG A 99 10.14 -9.79 1.92
N VAL A 100 9.81 -8.52 1.71
CA VAL A 100 9.53 -7.59 2.82
C VAL A 100 8.21 -7.97 3.49
N TRP A 101 7.17 -8.20 2.70
CA TRP A 101 5.84 -8.52 3.18
C TRP A 101 5.81 -9.77 4.06
N ASN A 102 6.51 -10.84 3.69
CA ASN A 102 6.46 -12.13 4.40
C ASN A 102 7.54 -12.32 5.48
N ARG A 103 8.25 -11.24 5.87
CA ARG A 103 9.31 -11.29 6.90
C ARG A 103 8.79 -11.61 8.31
#